data_AF-A0A8C8EIX3-F1
#
_entry.id   AF-A0A8C8EIX3-F1
#
_cell.length_a   1.000
_cell.length_b   1.000
_cell.length_c   1.000
_cell.angle_alpha   90.00
_cell.angle_beta   90.00
_cell.angle_gamma   90.00
#
_symmetry.space_group_name_H-M   'P 1'
#
loop_
_entity.id
_entity.type
_entity.pdbx_description
1 polymer ?
#
loop_
_entity_poly.entity_id
_entity_poly.type
_entity_poly.pdbx_seq_one_letter_code
_entity_poly.pdbx_strand_id
1 'polypeptide(L)'
;MEQADQGAVRPDSITEVGEDAVMSVAVSPSVPTLTEEEQEELRDELLRVEDEVVTLSQVLAAKEKQVADIKRKLGITPLNELKQNISKSWQEVTTSTAYKKTSEGLSVAGQKATAAFTSMGSAISRKFEDVRLQSISNSFGKIPSNKSDQMKSLHLLDEMRLPTPL
;
A
#
# COMPACT_ATOMS: atom_id res chain seq x y z
N MET A 1 -26.49 45.57 11.04
CA MET A 1 -27.82 45.36 10.42
C MET A 1 -28.48 44.25 11.21
N GLU A 2 -29.41 44.69 12.04
CA GLU A 2 -30.29 43.89 12.88
C GLU A 2 -31.58 43.64 12.07
N GLN A 3 -32.02 42.38 12.05
CA GLN A 3 -33.35 41.89 11.66
C GLN A 3 -33.37 40.43 12.18
N ALA A 4 -33.91 40.16 13.37
CA ALA A 4 -35.34 39.96 13.68
C ALA A 4 -35.98 38.93 12.73
N ASP A 5 -36.41 37.77 13.24
CA ASP A 5 -37.83 37.59 13.61
C ASP A 5 -38.15 36.14 14.05
N GLN A 6 -38.63 36.03 15.28
CA GLN A 6 -39.69 35.17 15.83
C GLN A 6 -39.76 33.65 15.57
N GLY A 7 -39.84 32.93 16.68
CA GLY A 7 -40.31 31.54 16.78
C GLY A 7 -40.77 31.19 18.20
N ALA A 8 -41.76 31.94 18.69
CA ALA A 8 -42.75 31.64 19.73
C ALA A 8 -42.35 30.83 20.99
N VAL A 9 -42.42 31.57 22.09
CA VAL A 9 -42.34 31.19 23.50
C VAL A 9 -43.52 30.30 23.92
N ARG A 10 -43.22 29.31 24.76
CA ARG A 10 -44.16 28.40 25.44
C ARG A 10 -45.04 29.18 26.43
N PRO A 11 -46.37 29.00 26.44
CA PRO A 11 -47.17 29.45 27.58
C PRO A 11 -47.21 28.35 28.65
N ASP A 12 -46.33 28.46 29.65
CA ASP A 12 -46.58 27.94 31.00
C ASP A 12 -47.35 29.00 31.77
N SER A 13 -48.64 28.76 32.04
CA SER A 13 -49.39 29.32 33.18
C SER A 13 -50.77 28.68 33.22
N ILE A 14 -50.93 27.66 34.08
CA ILE A 14 -52.22 27.11 34.46
C ILE A 14 -52.81 28.05 35.52
N THR A 15 -53.91 28.72 35.15
CA THR A 15 -54.67 29.64 35.99
C THR A 15 -55.50 28.87 37.03
N GLU A 16 -55.08 29.02 38.28
CA GLU A 16 -55.87 29.38 39.47
C GLU A 16 -57.42 29.29 39.41
N VAL A 17 -57.94 28.42 40.30
CA VAL A 17 -59.16 28.52 41.14
C VAL A 17 -60.48 29.03 40.51
N GLY A 18 -61.49 28.15 40.57
CA GLY A 18 -62.89 28.50 40.41
C GLY A 18 -63.79 27.29 40.69
N GLU A 19 -64.00 26.98 41.97
CA GLU A 19 -65.06 26.09 42.42
C GLU A 19 -66.40 26.82 42.20
N ASP A 20 -67.32 26.24 41.43
CA ASP A 20 -68.76 26.06 41.73
C ASP A 20 -69.59 25.77 40.46
N ALA A 21 -70.69 25.02 40.67
CA ALA A 21 -71.88 24.89 39.83
C ALA A 21 -71.91 23.89 38.64
N VAL A 22 -72.44 22.71 38.97
CA VAL A 22 -73.48 21.92 38.26
C VAL A 22 -73.20 21.23 36.91
N MET A 23 -73.17 19.90 36.99
CA MET A 23 -73.77 18.91 36.08
C MET A 23 -73.54 19.10 34.57
N SER A 24 -72.46 18.50 34.06
CA SER A 24 -72.50 17.87 32.74
C SER A 24 -71.76 16.54 32.81
N VAL A 25 -72.41 15.52 32.27
CA VAL A 25 -71.97 14.13 32.17
C VAL A 25 -70.65 14.09 31.39
N ALA A 26 -69.53 14.12 32.10
CA ALA A 26 -68.24 13.72 31.55
C ALA A 26 -68.05 12.24 31.88
N VAL A 27 -68.40 11.40 30.92
CA VAL A 27 -67.82 10.07 30.79
C VAL A 27 -66.30 10.29 30.78
N SER A 28 -65.68 10.10 31.94
CA SER A 28 -64.24 9.89 31.98
C SER A 28 -63.99 8.62 31.16
N PRO A 29 -63.11 8.63 30.15
CA PRO A 29 -62.66 7.39 29.55
C PRO A 29 -61.85 6.69 30.64
N SER A 30 -62.52 5.86 31.43
CA SER A 30 -61.90 4.83 32.23
C SER A 30 -60.94 4.11 31.31
N VAL A 31 -59.64 4.31 31.54
CA VAL A 31 -58.62 3.33 31.19
C VAL A 31 -59.24 1.97 31.51
N PRO A 32 -59.29 1.01 30.58
CA PRO A 32 -59.77 -0.33 30.93
C PRO A 32 -58.85 -0.79 32.06
N THR A 33 -59.36 -0.72 33.28
CA THR A 33 -58.76 -1.33 34.44
C THR A 33 -58.89 -2.81 34.15
N LEU A 34 -57.81 -3.40 33.64
CA LEU A 34 -57.61 -4.85 33.63
C LEU A 34 -58.18 -5.38 34.94
N THR A 35 -59.02 -6.41 34.88
CA THR A 35 -59.55 -6.99 36.11
C THR A 35 -58.36 -7.48 36.95
N GLU A 36 -58.51 -7.44 38.28
CA GLU A 36 -57.43 -7.82 39.21
C GLU A 36 -56.80 -9.18 38.83
N GLU A 37 -57.65 -10.10 38.36
CA GLU A 37 -57.31 -11.44 37.88
C GLU A 37 -56.44 -11.41 36.60
N GLU A 38 -56.81 -10.63 35.59
CA GLU A 38 -56.00 -10.47 34.36
C GLU A 38 -54.63 -9.83 34.67
N GLN A 39 -54.59 -8.93 35.65
CA GLN A 39 -53.35 -8.28 36.06
C GLN A 39 -52.41 -9.25 36.79
N GLU A 40 -52.95 -10.18 37.57
CA GLU A 40 -52.18 -11.25 38.23
C GLU A 40 -51.63 -12.25 37.20
N GLU A 41 -52.45 -12.72 36.25
CA GLU A 41 -52.02 -13.61 35.17
C GLU A 41 -50.87 -13.02 34.33
N LEU A 42 -50.94 -11.71 34.02
CA LEU A 42 -49.87 -11.02 33.29
C LEU A 42 -48.56 -10.93 34.09
N ARG A 43 -48.63 -10.84 35.42
CA ARG A 43 -47.42 -10.85 36.27
C ARG A 43 -46.76 -12.22 36.28
N ASP A 44 -47.55 -13.28 36.36
CA ASP A 44 -47.04 -14.65 36.31
C ASP A 44 -46.44 -14.99 34.94
N GLU A 45 -47.11 -14.60 33.87
CA GLU A 45 -46.61 -14.78 32.50
C GLU A 45 -45.33 -13.97 32.26
N LEU A 46 -45.26 -12.74 32.78
CA LEU A 46 -44.05 -11.92 32.70
C LEU A 46 -42.88 -12.63 33.38
N LEU A 47 -43.08 -13.14 34.60
CA LEU A 47 -42.06 -13.86 35.35
C LEU A 47 -41.60 -15.13 34.62
N ARG A 48 -42.54 -15.87 34.04
CA ARG A 48 -42.25 -17.05 33.21
C ARG A 48 -41.42 -16.69 31.98
N VAL A 49 -41.76 -15.61 31.28
CA VAL A 49 -41.02 -15.13 30.11
C VAL A 49 -39.63 -14.64 30.49
N GLU A 50 -39.48 -13.95 31.62
CA GLU A 50 -38.17 -13.51 32.13
C GLU A 50 -37.25 -14.71 32.42
N ASP A 51 -37.76 -15.77 33.04
CA ASP A 51 -37.03 -17.01 33.26
C ASP A 51 -36.63 -17.71 31.95
N GLU A 52 -37.51 -17.71 30.95
CA GLU A 52 -37.22 -18.24 29.63
C GLU A 52 -36.13 -17.41 28.93
N VAL A 53 -36.19 -16.08 29.01
CA VAL A 53 -35.15 -15.17 28.47
C VAL A 53 -33.79 -15.45 29.12
N VAL A 54 -33.75 -15.63 30.45
CA VAL A 54 -32.52 -15.97 31.17
C VAL A 54 -31.99 -17.32 30.70
N THR A 55 -32.86 -18.33 30.62
CA THR A 55 -32.49 -19.68 30.19
C THR A 55 -31.97 -19.68 28.74
N LEU A 56 -32.67 -19.02 27.82
CA LEU A 56 -32.26 -18.92 26.42
C LEU A 56 -30.94 -18.18 26.28
N SER A 57 -30.69 -17.14 27.08
CA SER A 57 -29.41 -16.43 27.11
C SER A 57 -28.26 -17.34 27.55
N GLN A 58 -28.49 -18.20 28.55
CA GLN A 58 -27.50 -19.19 28.98
C GLN A 58 -27.23 -20.23 27.89
N VAL A 59 -28.28 -20.74 27.23
CA VAL A 59 -28.14 -21.67 26.11
C VAL A 59 -27.36 -21.03 24.97
N LEU A 60 -27.65 -19.77 24.63
CA LEU A 60 -26.94 -19.03 23.60
C LEU A 60 -25.45 -18.90 23.94
N ALA A 61 -25.11 -18.47 25.15
CA ALA A 61 -23.73 -18.37 25.61
C ALA A 61 -23.00 -19.73 25.54
N ALA A 62 -23.69 -20.83 25.90
CA ALA A 62 -23.15 -22.18 25.76
C ALA A 62 -22.91 -22.57 24.30
N LYS A 63 -23.79 -22.17 23.36
CA LYS A 63 -23.63 -22.39 21.92
C LYS A 63 -22.50 -21.55 21.34
N GLU A 64 -22.35 -20.29 21.73
CA GLU A 64 -21.24 -19.44 21.30
C GLU A 64 -19.89 -20.03 21.73
N LYS A 65 -19.80 -20.53 22.97
CA LYS A 65 -18.65 -21.28 23.45
C LYS A 65 -18.41 -22.54 22.61
N GLN A 66 -19.47 -23.31 22.32
CA GLN A 66 -19.37 -24.51 21.47
C GLN A 66 -18.83 -24.18 20.07
N VAL A 67 -19.29 -23.09 19.46
CA VAL A 67 -18.80 -22.60 18.17
C VAL A 67 -17.32 -22.24 18.27
N ALA A 68 -16.91 -21.52 19.31
CA ALA A 68 -15.51 -21.17 19.54
C ALA A 68 -14.62 -22.42 19.72
N ASP A 69 -15.09 -23.43 20.45
CA ASP A 69 -14.39 -24.69 20.64
C ASP A 69 -14.29 -25.51 19.33
N ILE A 70 -15.35 -25.56 18.53
CA ILE A 70 -15.33 -26.20 17.20
C ILE A 70 -14.35 -25.47 16.27
N LYS A 71 -14.40 -24.15 16.22
CA LYS A 71 -13.46 -23.31 15.47
C LYS A 71 -12.02 -23.59 15.86
N ARG A 72 -11.72 -23.67 17.15
CA ARG A 72 -10.39 -24.06 17.67
C ARG A 72 -9.98 -25.47 17.21
N LYS A 73 -10.89 -26.47 17.32
CA LYS A 73 -10.63 -27.85 16.88
C LYS A 73 -10.37 -27.96 15.37
N LEU A 74 -11.06 -27.15 14.57
CA LEU A 74 -10.84 -27.06 13.12
C LEU A 74 -9.63 -26.18 12.74
N GLY A 75 -8.94 -25.58 13.72
CA GLY A 75 -7.81 -24.68 13.46
C GLY A 75 -8.23 -23.29 12.93
N ILE A 76 -9.53 -22.99 12.90
CA ILE A 76 -10.11 -21.69 12.53
C ILE A 76 -10.04 -20.77 13.75
N THR A 77 -8.82 -20.38 14.11
CA THR A 77 -8.58 -19.43 15.20
C THR A 77 -8.33 -18.05 14.59
N PRO A 78 -8.75 -16.93 15.21
CA PRO A 78 -8.53 -15.58 14.67
C PRO A 78 -7.07 -15.32 14.25
N LEU A 79 -6.10 -15.87 15.00
CA LEU A 79 -4.68 -15.79 14.66
C LEU A 79 -4.31 -16.59 13.40
N ASN A 80 -4.91 -17.76 13.19
CA ASN A 80 -4.68 -18.57 12.00
C ASN A 80 -5.35 -17.95 10.76
N GLU A 81 -6.55 -17.39 10.89
CA GLU A 81 -7.19 -16.62 9.80
C GLU A 81 -6.35 -15.40 9.41
N LEU A 82 -5.86 -14.64 10.40
CA LEU A 82 -4.98 -13.51 10.14
C LEU A 82 -3.68 -13.94 9.44
N LYS A 83 -3.03 -15.00 9.94
CA LYS A 83 -1.80 -15.52 9.33
C LYS A 83 -2.04 -15.97 7.89
N GLN A 84 -3.15 -16.66 7.63
CA GLN A 84 -3.51 -17.13 6.30
C GLN A 84 -3.86 -15.97 5.36
N ASN A 85 -4.60 -14.97 5.83
CA ASN A 85 -4.95 -13.78 5.04
C ASN A 85 -3.70 -12.99 4.66
N ILE A 86 -2.84 -12.67 5.64
CA ILE A 86 -1.57 -11.97 5.38
C ILE A 86 -0.67 -12.79 4.44
N SER A 87 -0.55 -14.10 4.65
CA SER A 87 0.27 -14.97 3.78
C SER A 87 -0.25 -14.97 2.36
N LYS A 88 -1.57 -15.04 2.17
CA LYS A 88 -2.21 -14.97 0.86
C LYS A 88 -2.03 -13.61 0.21
N SER A 89 -2.34 -12.51 0.91
CA SER A 89 -2.15 -11.16 0.37
C SER A 89 -0.69 -10.87 0.03
N TRP A 90 0.26 -11.34 0.84
CA TRP A 90 1.69 -11.20 0.56
C TRP A 90 2.13 -12.04 -0.65
N GLN A 91 1.70 -13.29 -0.72
CA GLN A 91 1.94 -14.15 -1.88
C GLN A 91 1.30 -13.55 -3.13
N GLU A 92 0.09 -13.02 -3.03
CA GLU A 92 -0.64 -12.39 -4.13
C GLU A 92 0.08 -11.14 -4.62
N VAL A 93 0.61 -10.29 -3.73
CA VAL A 93 1.41 -9.12 -4.14
C VAL A 93 2.72 -9.52 -4.84
N THR A 94 3.42 -10.53 -4.32
CA THR A 94 4.71 -10.98 -4.89
C THR A 94 4.56 -11.82 -6.16
N THR A 95 3.45 -12.55 -6.30
CA THR A 95 3.14 -13.34 -7.50
C THR A 95 2.32 -12.59 -8.52
N SER A 96 1.71 -11.46 -8.14
CA SER A 96 0.93 -10.60 -9.02
C SER A 96 1.76 -10.14 -10.21
N THR A 97 1.09 -10.13 -11.36
CA THR A 97 1.60 -9.66 -12.64
C THR A 97 2.18 -8.25 -12.53
N ALA A 98 1.72 -7.40 -11.61
CA ALA A 98 2.30 -6.06 -11.41
C ALA A 98 3.72 -6.12 -10.83
N TYR A 99 3.97 -6.97 -9.83
CA TYR A 99 5.31 -7.15 -9.25
C TYR A 99 6.22 -7.95 -10.19
N LYS A 100 5.71 -9.03 -10.79
CA LYS A 100 6.45 -9.79 -11.81
C LYS A 100 6.86 -8.91 -12.99
N LYS A 101 5.91 -8.17 -13.60
CA LYS A 101 6.19 -7.30 -14.75
C LYS A 101 7.10 -6.12 -14.41
N THR A 102 7.08 -5.63 -13.16
CA THR A 102 8.04 -4.61 -12.69
C THR A 102 9.41 -5.21 -12.42
N SER A 103 9.50 -6.39 -11.80
CA SER A 103 10.78 -7.06 -11.53
C SER A 103 11.45 -7.57 -12.81
N GLU A 104 10.67 -8.11 -13.74
CA GLU A 104 11.11 -8.48 -15.09
C GLU A 104 11.48 -7.23 -15.88
N GLY A 105 10.69 -6.15 -15.81
CA GLY A 105 10.99 -4.88 -16.47
C GLY A 105 12.27 -4.22 -15.94
N LEU A 106 12.49 -4.23 -14.63
CA LEU A 106 13.70 -3.73 -13.98
C LEU A 106 14.91 -4.61 -14.33
N SER A 107 14.75 -5.93 -14.35
CA SER A 107 15.83 -6.86 -14.75
C SER A 107 16.19 -6.69 -16.23
N VAL A 108 15.19 -6.58 -17.10
CA VAL A 108 15.39 -6.33 -18.54
C VAL A 108 16.01 -4.95 -18.78
N ALA A 109 15.57 -3.91 -18.08
CA ALA A 109 16.16 -2.58 -18.14
C ALA A 109 17.59 -2.57 -17.59
N GLY A 110 17.85 -3.27 -16.48
CA GLY A 110 19.18 -3.40 -15.87
C GLY A 110 20.16 -4.14 -16.77
N GLN A 111 19.72 -5.24 -17.40
CA GLN A 111 20.53 -5.97 -18.38
C GLN A 111 20.80 -5.12 -19.63
N LYS A 112 19.79 -4.42 -20.16
CA LYS A 112 19.96 -3.52 -21.31
C LYS A 112 20.87 -2.33 -20.99
N ALA A 113 20.75 -1.74 -19.81
CA ALA A 113 21.63 -0.68 -19.34
C ALA A 113 23.07 -1.18 -19.14
N THR A 114 23.25 -2.36 -18.55
CA THR A 114 24.58 -2.99 -18.37
C THR A 114 25.22 -3.33 -19.72
N ALA A 115 24.44 -3.83 -20.68
CA ALA A 115 24.91 -4.11 -22.04
C ALA A 115 25.29 -2.83 -22.79
N ALA A 116 24.46 -1.77 -22.69
CA ALA A 116 24.77 -0.47 -23.28
C ALA A 116 26.02 0.16 -22.63
N PHE A 117 26.15 0.10 -21.31
CA PHE A 117 27.32 0.59 -20.59
C PHE A 117 28.60 -0.13 -21.01
N THR A 118 28.57 -1.47 -21.08
CA THR A 118 29.70 -2.28 -21.56
C THR A 118 30.07 -1.95 -23.01
N SER A 119 29.07 -1.71 -23.87
CA SER A 119 29.27 -1.34 -25.28
C SER A 119 29.91 0.04 -25.42
N MET A 120 29.46 1.03 -24.64
CA MET A 120 30.05 2.37 -24.62
C MET A 120 31.48 2.37 -24.06
N GLY A 121 31.75 1.60 -22.99
CA GLY A 121 33.10 1.42 -22.47
C GLY A 121 34.05 0.78 -23.49
N SER A 122 33.56 -0.22 -24.23
CA SER A 122 34.34 -0.87 -25.29
C SER A 122 34.61 0.06 -26.48
N ALA A 123 33.66 0.93 -26.85
CA ALA A 123 33.86 1.90 -27.93
C ALA A 123 34.94 2.95 -27.59
N ILE A 124 35.00 3.39 -26.33
CA ILE A 124 36.04 4.32 -25.85
C ILE A 124 37.41 3.61 -25.83
N SER A 125 37.48 2.39 -25.31
CA SER A 125 38.72 1.60 -25.31
C SER A 125 39.26 1.37 -26.71
N ARG A 126 38.38 1.05 -27.68
CA ARG A 126 38.77 0.92 -29.11
C ARG A 126 39.30 2.23 -29.69
N LYS A 127 38.66 3.37 -29.40
CA LYS A 127 39.18 4.67 -29.87
C LYS A 127 40.54 5.01 -29.28
N PHE A 128 40.80 4.62 -28.04
CA PHE A 128 42.12 4.81 -27.43
C PHE A 128 43.17 3.87 -28.05
N GLU A 129 42.80 2.61 -28.30
CA GLU A 129 43.66 1.64 -28.99
C GLU A 129 44.02 2.10 -30.41
N ASP A 130 43.04 2.55 -31.20
CA ASP A 130 43.25 3.04 -32.57
C ASP A 130 44.23 4.23 -32.63
N VAL A 131 44.11 5.19 -31.70
CA VAL A 131 45.00 6.37 -31.65
C VAL A 131 46.42 5.97 -31.21
N ARG A 132 46.53 5.01 -30.28
CA ARG A 132 47.82 4.45 -29.85
C ARG A 132 48.49 3.69 -30.99
N LEU A 133 47.76 2.86 -31.73
CA LEU A 133 48.26 2.12 -32.89
C LEU A 133 48.65 3.06 -34.04
N GLN A 134 47.87 4.10 -34.32
CA GLN A 134 48.25 5.14 -35.30
C GLN A 134 49.53 5.89 -34.90
N SER A 135 49.68 6.23 -33.62
CA SER A 135 50.86 6.94 -33.13
C SER A 135 52.13 6.09 -33.24
N ILE A 136 52.01 4.79 -33.00
CA ILE A 136 53.11 3.81 -33.17
C ILE A 136 53.41 3.60 -34.66
N SER A 137 52.39 3.43 -35.50
CA SER A 137 52.54 3.28 -36.95
C SER A 137 53.26 4.47 -37.60
N ASN A 138 53.00 5.70 -37.12
CA ASN A 138 53.65 6.90 -37.63
C ASN A 138 55.10 7.05 -37.12
N SER A 139 55.45 6.41 -35.99
CA SER A 139 56.79 6.49 -35.39
C SER A 139 57.74 5.39 -35.89
N PHE A 140 57.22 4.26 -36.36
CA PHE A 140 57.99 3.13 -36.89
C PHE A 140 57.77 2.96 -38.40
N GLY A 141 58.12 3.95 -39.23
CA GLY A 141 57.77 3.80 -40.64
C GLY A 141 58.19 4.88 -41.62
N LYS A 142 59.34 5.53 -41.43
CA LYS A 142 60.05 6.13 -42.58
C LYS A 142 61.46 5.57 -42.68
N ILE A 143 61.54 4.24 -42.70
CA ILE A 143 62.77 3.54 -43.12
C ILE A 143 62.88 3.75 -44.64
N PRO A 144 63.91 4.44 -45.15
CA PRO A 144 64.04 4.72 -46.58
C PRO A 144 64.15 3.39 -47.34
N SER A 145 63.19 3.12 -48.21
CA SER A 145 63.04 1.85 -48.91
C SER A 145 64.01 1.68 -50.10
N ASN A 146 64.72 2.74 -50.50
CA ASN A 146 65.52 2.74 -51.73
C ASN A 146 67.01 2.96 -51.46
N LYS A 147 67.85 2.12 -52.09
CA LYS A 147 69.33 2.17 -52.00
C LYS A 147 69.92 3.55 -52.31
N SER A 148 69.28 4.32 -53.19
CA SER A 148 69.70 5.69 -53.54
C SER A 148 69.59 6.68 -52.38
N ASP A 149 68.59 6.53 -51.52
CA ASP A 149 68.35 7.46 -50.40
C ASP A 149 69.27 7.13 -49.22
N GLN A 150 69.60 5.85 -49.05
CA GLN A 150 70.62 5.38 -48.10
C GLN A 150 72.03 5.91 -48.48
N MET A 151 72.39 5.90 -49.77
CA MET A 151 73.70 6.42 -50.23
C MET A 151 73.83 7.94 -50.04
N LYS A 152 72.75 8.69 -50.29
CA LYS A 152 72.73 10.15 -50.06
C LYS A 152 72.91 10.50 -48.59
N SER A 153 72.29 9.74 -47.69
CA SER A 153 72.46 9.94 -46.24
C SER A 153 73.89 9.67 -45.78
N LEU A 154 74.61 8.73 -46.41
CA LEU A 154 76.01 8.44 -46.08
C LEU A 154 76.97 9.51 -46.64
N HIS A 155 76.73 10.02 -47.84
CA HIS A 155 77.57 11.07 -48.45
C HIS A 155 77.52 12.38 -47.65
N LEU A 156 76.34 12.73 -47.13
CA LEU A 156 76.15 13.88 -46.25
C LEU A 156 76.89 13.77 -44.90
N LEU A 157 77.18 12.56 -44.41
CA LEU A 157 77.97 12.37 -43.18
C LEU A 157 79.47 12.53 -43.43
N ASP A 158 79.95 12.20 -44.63
CA ASP A 158 81.38 12.34 -45.00
C ASP A 158 81.73 13.81 -45.24
N GLU A 159 80.80 14.58 -45.81
CA GLU A 159 80.94 16.01 -46.10
C GLU A 159 80.96 16.91 -44.84
N MET A 160 80.55 16.38 -43.68
CA MET A 160 80.63 17.08 -42.39
C MET A 160 81.94 16.81 -41.61
N ARG A 161 82.88 16.01 -42.14
CA ARG A 161 84.17 15.77 -41.48
C ARG A 161 85.20 16.80 -41.95
N LEU A 162 85.49 17.79 -41.09
CA LEU A 162 86.47 18.87 -41.33
C LEU A 162 87.84 18.32 -41.80
N PRO A 163 88.57 19.04 -42.69
CA PRO A 163 89.88 18.64 -43.15
C PRO A 163 90.93 18.80 -42.04
N THR A 164 91.68 17.75 -41.77
CA THR A 164 92.87 17.78 -40.89
C THR A 164 93.99 18.62 -41.52
N PRO A 165 94.51 19.66 -40.85
CA PRO A 165 95.74 20.30 -41.29
C PRO A 165 96.96 19.42 -40.92
N LEU A 166 98.02 19.57 -41.73
CA LEU A 166 99.30 18.84 -41.73
C LEU A 166 100.03 18.81 -40.37
#